data_AF-A0A6J3YMG2-F1
#
_entry.id   AF-A0A6J3YMG2-F1
#
_cell.length_a   1.000
_cell.length_b   1.000
_cell.length_c   1.000
_cell.angle_alpha   90.00
_cell.angle_beta   90.00
_cell.angle_gamma   90.00
#
_symmetry.space_group_name_H-M   'P 1'
#
loop_
_entity.id
_entity.type
_entity.pdbx_description
1 polymer ?
#
loop_
_entity_poly.entity_id
_entity_poly.type
_entity_poly.pdbx_seq_one_letter_code
_entity_poly.pdbx_strand_id
1 'polypeptide(L)'
;MLYVFSCFFILLVVLVLVLVYHLYCWNTGFSGAGLDRVWVSPFECGFLGNLLVENVFSYTYFILLVFFVVFDLEVSLLINIPYQGVLFKNFLYYYFFIFILVSGYTMEVSKGYVSWNY
;
A
#
# COMPACT_ATOMS: atom_id res chain seq x y z
N MET A 1 19.70 26.47 -27.62
CA MET A 1 20.79 26.53 -26.63
C MET A 1 20.39 27.24 -25.33
N LEU A 2 19.70 28.40 -25.38
CA LEU A 2 19.24 29.11 -24.17
C LEU A 2 18.27 28.31 -23.28
N TYR A 3 17.33 27.56 -23.87
CA TYR A 3 16.43 26.71 -23.09
C TYR A 3 17.15 25.58 -22.33
N VAL A 4 18.17 24.97 -22.96
CA VAL A 4 18.99 23.93 -22.31
C VAL A 4 19.77 24.52 -21.13
N PHE A 5 20.29 25.74 -21.28
CA PHE A 5 20.96 26.46 -20.20
C PHE A 5 20.00 26.83 -19.06
N SER A 6 18.77 27.26 -19.38
CA SER A 6 17.72 27.53 -18.39
C SER A 6 17.33 26.28 -17.58
N CYS A 7 17.16 25.13 -18.24
CA CYS A 7 16.86 23.87 -17.56
C CYS A 7 17.97 23.45 -16.60
N PHE A 8 19.25 23.61 -17.00
CA PHE A 8 20.39 23.29 -16.15
C PHE A 8 20.46 24.20 -14.92
N PHE A 9 20.15 25.49 -15.09
CA PHE A 9 20.11 26.45 -13.99
C PHE A 9 19.00 26.11 -12.98
N ILE A 10 17.80 25.78 -13.46
CA ILE A 10 16.67 25.38 -12.59
C ILE A 10 17.02 24.11 -11.80
N LEU A 11 17.65 23.12 -12.44
CA LEU A 11 18.06 21.88 -11.78
C LEU A 11 19.09 22.14 -10.69
N LEU A 12 20.05 23.04 -10.93
CA LEU A 12 21.06 23.43 -9.94
C LEU A 12 20.41 24.11 -8.72
N VAL A 13 19.44 25.01 -8.95
CA VAL A 13 18.69 25.67 -7.86
C VAL A 13 17.94 24.65 -7.00
N VAL A 14 17.26 23.69 -7.62
CA VAL A 14 16.53 22.64 -6.89
C VAL A 14 17.48 21.78 -6.07
N LEU A 15 18.64 21.38 -6.62
CA LEU A 15 19.63 20.60 -5.88
C LEU A 15 20.18 21.35 -4.66
N VAL A 16 20.44 22.65 -4.79
CA VAL A 16 20.91 23.48 -3.66
C VAL A 16 19.84 23.56 -2.57
N LEU A 17 18.57 23.73 -2.93
CA LEU A 17 17.47 23.76 -1.95
C LEU A 17 17.33 22.44 -1.18
N VAL A 18 17.46 21.31 -1.88
CA VAL A 18 17.41 19.98 -1.25
C VAL A 18 18.61 19.77 -0.31
N LEU A 19 19.81 20.22 -0.69
CA LEU A 19 20.98 20.15 0.17
C LEU A 19 20.83 21.01 1.43
N VAL A 20 20.32 22.24 1.30
CA VAL A 20 20.06 23.13 2.44
C VAL A 20 19.03 22.51 3.38
N TYR A 21 17.94 21.94 2.85
CA TYR A 21 16.94 21.24 3.64
C TYR A 21 17.56 20.07 4.43
N HIS A 22 18.38 19.24 3.78
CA HIS A 22 19.02 18.11 4.45
C HIS A 22 20.05 18.53 5.50
N LEU A 23 20.78 19.63 5.26
CA LEU A 23 21.77 20.18 6.19
C LEU A 23 21.12 20.83 7.42
N TYR A 24 19.96 21.47 7.26
CA TYR A 24 19.29 22.19 8.35
C TYR A 24 18.33 21.32 9.17
N CYS A 25 17.66 20.33 8.55
CA CYS A 25 16.56 19.62 9.20
C CYS A 25 16.85 18.17 9.62
N TRP A 26 17.99 17.56 9.26
CA TRP A 26 18.20 16.14 9.59
C TRP A 26 19.18 15.87 10.75
N ASN A 27 20.00 16.85 11.16
CA ASN A 27 21.08 16.58 12.13
C ASN A 27 21.18 17.57 13.31
N THR A 28 20.07 18.19 13.71
CA THR A 28 19.97 18.71 15.07
C THR A 28 19.48 17.60 15.98
N GLY A 29 20.37 16.64 16.27
CA GLY A 29 20.28 15.82 17.48
C GLY A 29 20.49 16.70 18.71
N PHE A 30 19.61 17.69 18.91
CA PHE A 30 19.62 18.53 20.10
C PHE A 30 19.11 17.68 21.25
N SER A 31 20.06 17.08 21.96
CA SER A 31 19.90 16.32 23.19
C SER A 31 19.55 17.20 24.40
N GLY A 32 18.90 18.34 24.18
CA GLY A 32 18.55 19.34 25.20
C GLY A 32 17.04 19.52 25.35
N ALA A 33 16.29 18.44 25.55
CA ALA A 33 14.91 18.52 26.00
C ALA A 33 14.51 17.20 26.66
N GLY A 34 14.60 17.13 27.99
CA GLY A 34 14.05 16.02 28.77
C GLY A 34 12.52 16.06 28.87
N LEU A 35 11.90 17.22 28.62
CA LEU A 35 10.46 17.44 28.71
C LEU A 35 9.72 17.24 27.38
N ASP A 36 10.31 17.68 26.26
CA ASP A 36 9.65 17.56 24.95
C ASP A 36 9.55 16.10 24.47
N ARG A 37 10.41 15.20 24.99
CA ARG A 37 10.37 13.78 24.62
C ARG A 37 9.15 13.03 25.16
N VAL A 38 8.54 13.50 26.26
CA VAL A 38 7.35 12.84 26.84
C VAL A 38 6.11 13.09 25.99
N TRP A 39 6.04 14.22 25.29
CA TRP A 39 4.96 14.53 24.35
C TRP A 39 5.20 13.92 22.96
N VAL A 40 6.44 13.54 22.65
CA VAL A 40 6.85 12.94 21.37
C VAL A 40 6.94 11.41 21.47
N SER A 41 6.84 10.83 22.66
CA SER A 41 6.81 9.37 22.86
C SER A 41 5.43 8.74 22.55
N PRO A 42 5.38 7.49 22.07
CA PRO A 42 4.13 6.76 21.89
C PRO A 42 3.31 6.71 23.17
N PHE A 43 1.97 6.73 23.04
CA PHE A 43 1.08 6.63 24.19
C PHE A 43 1.09 5.21 24.76
N GLU A 44 1.67 5.04 25.94
CA GLU A 44 1.72 3.76 26.67
C GLU A 44 0.85 3.75 27.91
N CYS A 45 -0.27 4.48 27.90
CA CYS A 45 -1.19 4.56 29.04
C CYS A 45 -0.52 5.02 30.36
N GLY A 46 0.61 5.75 30.29
CA GLY A 46 1.35 6.25 31.46
C GLY A 46 2.41 5.31 32.03
N PHE A 47 2.69 4.17 31.38
CA PHE A 47 3.79 3.28 31.74
C PHE A 47 5.12 3.68 31.06
N LEU A 48 6.23 3.16 31.60
CA LEU A 48 7.57 3.41 31.06
C LEU A 48 7.87 2.42 29.93
N GLY A 49 8.00 2.94 28.70
CA GLY A 49 8.27 2.17 27.50
C GLY A 49 9.67 1.58 27.47
N ASN A 50 9.79 0.37 28.01
CA ASN A 50 11.04 -0.37 28.04
C ASN A 50 11.10 -1.48 26.97
N LEU A 51 10.17 -1.49 26.01
CA LEU A 51 10.06 -2.58 25.05
C LEU A 51 9.99 -2.02 23.62
N LEU A 52 10.75 -2.64 22.73
CA LEU A 52 10.61 -2.43 21.30
C LEU A 52 9.20 -2.85 20.90
N VAL A 53 8.43 -1.93 20.32
CA VAL A 53 7.15 -2.24 19.69
C VAL A 53 7.45 -2.96 18.39
N GLU A 54 7.71 -4.26 18.46
CA GLU A 54 7.73 -5.11 17.27
C GLU A 54 6.28 -5.34 16.83
N ASN A 55 5.88 -4.67 15.74
CA ASN A 55 4.62 -4.99 15.07
C ASN A 55 4.76 -6.36 14.42
N VAL A 56 4.27 -7.39 15.10
CA VAL A 56 4.11 -8.72 14.52
C VAL A 56 3.00 -8.62 13.48
N PHE A 57 3.39 -8.46 12.22
CA PHE A 57 2.44 -8.46 11.12
C PHE A 57 1.89 -9.88 10.95
N SER A 58 0.58 -10.04 11.04
CA SER A 58 -0.04 -11.34 10.85
C SER A 58 -0.08 -11.71 9.36
N TYR A 59 0.37 -12.93 9.06
CA TYR A 59 0.38 -13.49 7.70
C TYR A 59 -1.01 -13.57 7.07
N THR A 60 -2.09 -13.61 7.86
CA THR A 60 -3.46 -13.65 7.35
C THR A 60 -3.83 -12.37 6.62
N TYR A 61 -3.41 -11.21 7.15
CA TYR A 61 -3.63 -9.91 6.51
C TYR A 61 -2.87 -9.78 5.20
N PHE A 62 -1.66 -10.31 5.15
CA PHE A 62 -0.88 -10.33 3.91
C PHE A 62 -1.60 -11.09 2.80
N ILE A 63 -2.07 -12.30 3.14
CA ILE A 63 -2.73 -13.20 2.19
C ILE A 63 -4.06 -12.59 1.71
N LEU A 64 -4.81 -11.96 2.60
CA LEU A 64 -6.05 -11.26 2.26
C LEU A 64 -5.79 -10.11 1.27
N LEU A 65 -4.71 -9.34 1.46
CA LEU A 65 -4.34 -8.26 0.55
C LEU A 65 -3.99 -8.80 -0.85
N VAL A 66 -3.26 -9.91 -0.93
CA VAL A 66 -2.94 -10.54 -2.22
C VAL A 66 -4.20 -11.04 -2.93
N PHE A 67 -5.11 -11.71 -2.21
CA PHE A 67 -6.38 -12.17 -2.80
C PHE A 67 -7.27 -11.01 -3.24
N PHE A 68 -7.32 -9.92 -2.48
CA PHE A 68 -8.04 -8.72 -2.87
C PHE A 68 -7.57 -8.16 -4.22
N VAL A 69 -6.25 -8.09 -4.44
CA VAL A 69 -5.68 -7.60 -5.72
C VAL A 69 -6.04 -8.54 -6.89
N VAL A 70 -5.99 -9.85 -6.67
CA VAL A 70 -6.36 -10.84 -7.70
C VAL A 70 -7.84 -10.72 -8.05
N PHE A 71 -8.71 -10.64 -7.05
CA PHE A 71 -10.16 -10.51 -7.26
C PHE A 71 -10.54 -9.20 -7.95
N ASP A 72 -9.86 -8.09 -7.66
CA ASP A 72 -10.08 -6.81 -8.34
C ASP A 72 -9.73 -6.89 -9.84
N LEU A 73 -8.67 -7.62 -10.19
CA LEU A 73 -8.30 -7.91 -11.59
C LEU A 73 -9.35 -8.77 -12.30
N GLU A 74 -9.90 -9.77 -11.61
CA GLU A 74 -10.92 -10.67 -12.14
C GLU A 74 -12.26 -9.95 -12.38
N VAL A 75 -12.67 -9.06 -11.47
CA VAL A 75 -13.86 -8.22 -11.65
C VAL A 75 -13.66 -7.21 -12.78
N SER A 76 -12.46 -6.65 -12.90
CA SER A 76 -12.10 -5.77 -14.03
C SER A 76 -12.24 -6.47 -15.39
N LEU A 77 -12.02 -7.78 -15.46
CA LEU A 77 -12.26 -8.57 -16.68
C LEU A 77 -13.76 -8.75 -16.97
N LEU A 78 -14.59 -8.92 -15.94
CA LEU A 78 -16.04 -9.07 -16.07
C LEU A 78 -16.75 -7.79 -16.52
N ILE A 79 -16.22 -6.60 -16.20
CA ILE A 79 -16.85 -5.33 -16.58
C ILE A 79 -16.95 -5.11 -18.09
N ASN A 80 -16.19 -5.88 -18.88
CA ASN A 80 -16.19 -5.81 -20.33
C ASN A 80 -17.40 -6.51 -20.99
N ILE A 81 -18.15 -7.34 -20.25
CA ILE A 81 -19.35 -8.05 -20.74
C ILE A 81 -20.40 -7.15 -21.39
N PRO A 82 -20.87 -6.04 -20.77
CA PRO A 82 -21.90 -5.18 -21.36
C PRO A 82 -21.48 -4.55 -22.69
N TYR A 83 -20.17 -4.42 -22.96
CA TYR A 83 -19.67 -3.82 -24.18
C TYR A 83 -19.69 -4.76 -25.39
N GLN A 84 -19.90 -6.08 -25.21
CA GLN A 84 -19.80 -7.06 -26.31
C GLN A 84 -21.05 -7.18 -27.20
N GLY A 85 -22.12 -6.43 -26.95
CA GLY A 85 -23.30 -6.39 -27.83
C GLY A 85 -24.07 -7.72 -27.94
N VAL A 86 -25.15 -7.71 -28.73
CA VAL A 86 -26.19 -8.77 -28.75
C VAL A 86 -25.75 -10.07 -29.47
N LEU A 87 -24.61 -10.06 -30.18
CA LEU A 87 -24.09 -11.24 -30.87
C LEU A 87 -23.27 -12.11 -29.89
N PHE A 88 -24.02 -12.77 -29.00
CA PHE A 88 -23.59 -13.56 -27.85
C PHE A 88 -22.90 -14.89 -28.18
N LYS A 89 -21.82 -14.90 -28.97
CA LYS A 89 -21.02 -16.13 -29.20
C LYS A 89 -20.07 -16.46 -28.04
N ASN A 90 -19.66 -15.48 -27.24
CA ASN A 90 -18.65 -15.66 -26.19
C ASN A 90 -19.20 -15.95 -24.78
N PHE A 91 -20.53 -16.07 -24.63
CA PHE A 91 -21.16 -16.22 -23.31
C PHE A 91 -20.73 -17.48 -22.56
N LEU A 92 -20.45 -18.57 -23.30
CA LEU A 92 -19.95 -19.81 -22.73
C LEU A 92 -18.63 -19.61 -21.98
N TYR A 93 -17.72 -18.79 -22.52
CA TYR A 93 -16.45 -18.49 -21.87
C TYR A 93 -16.63 -17.65 -20.60
N TYR A 94 -17.55 -16.68 -20.59
CA TYR A 94 -17.86 -15.92 -19.39
C TYR A 94 -18.51 -16.77 -18.29
N TYR A 95 -19.43 -17.66 -18.64
CA TYR A 95 -20.01 -18.60 -17.67
C TYR A 95 -18.95 -19.55 -17.11
N PHE A 96 -18.06 -20.06 -17.96
CA PHE A 96 -16.95 -20.89 -17.52
C PHE A 96 -15.98 -20.13 -16.61
N PHE A 97 -15.71 -18.86 -16.93
CA PHE A 97 -14.89 -17.98 -16.10
C PHE A 97 -15.53 -17.72 -14.73
N ILE A 98 -16.83 -17.40 -14.68
CA ILE A 98 -17.56 -17.24 -13.41
C ILE A 98 -17.57 -18.54 -12.60
N PHE A 99 -17.69 -19.71 -13.25
CA PHE A 99 -17.61 -20.99 -12.56
C PHE A 99 -16.26 -21.20 -11.87
N ILE A 100 -15.15 -20.86 -12.55
CA ILE A 100 -13.80 -20.92 -11.96
C ILE A 100 -13.69 -19.94 -10.78
N LEU A 101 -14.21 -18.71 -10.91
CA LEU A 101 -14.18 -17.72 -9.83
C LEU A 101 -14.89 -18.22 -8.57
N VAL A 102 -16.11 -18.73 -8.72
CA VAL A 102 -16.89 -19.27 -7.61
C VAL A 102 -16.16 -20.46 -6.98
N SER A 103 -15.61 -21.36 -7.79
CA SER A 103 -14.83 -22.49 -7.28
C SER A 103 -13.59 -22.01 -6.50
N GLY A 104 -12.84 -21.04 -7.01
CA GLY A 104 -11.66 -20.48 -6.35
C GLY A 104 -12.02 -19.85 -5.00
N TYR A 105 -13.06 -19.01 -4.97
CA TYR A 105 -13.52 -18.37 -3.75
C TYR A 105 -13.99 -19.37 -2.69
N THR A 106 -14.73 -20.41 -3.08
CA THR A 106 -15.13 -21.46 -2.11
C THR A 106 -13.95 -22.22 -1.52
N MET A 107 -12.90 -22.48 -2.32
CA MET A 107 -11.65 -23.07 -1.81
C MET A 107 -10.92 -22.13 -0.84
N GLU A 108 -10.97 -20.83 -1.06
CA GLU A 108 -10.36 -19.83 -0.17
C GLU A 108 -11.07 -19.77 1.18
N VAL A 109 -12.41 -19.71 1.16
CA VAL A 109 -13.25 -19.69 2.37
C VAL A 109 -13.08 -20.97 3.17
N SER A 110 -13.08 -22.14 2.51
CA SER A 110 -12.91 -23.44 3.21
C SER A 110 -11.53 -23.61 3.86
N LYS A 111 -10.48 -22.98 3.32
CA LYS A 111 -9.14 -22.95 3.92
C LYS A 111 -9.00 -21.95 5.07
N GLY A 112 -10.00 -21.11 5.30
CA GLY A 112 -9.99 -20.16 6.42
C GLY A 112 -9.10 -18.93 6.20
N TYR A 113 -8.62 -18.68 4.98
CA TYR A 113 -7.81 -17.48 4.68
C TYR A 113 -8.60 -16.17 4.85
N VAL A 114 -9.93 -16.24 4.76
CA VAL A 114 -10.84 -15.11 4.98
C VAL A 114 -11.19 -14.94 6.47
N SER A 115 -10.88 -15.93 7.32
CA SER A 115 -11.22 -15.86 8.75
C SER A 115 -10.25 -14.98 9.52
N TRP A 116 -10.80 -14.06 10.31
CA TRP A 116 -10.03 -13.20 11.19
C TRP A 116 -9.99 -13.87 12.57
N ASN A 117 -9.01 -14.75 12.75
CA ASN A 117 -8.69 -15.26 14.08
C ASN A 117 -7.68 -14.31 14.72
N TYR A 118 -8.05 -13.80 15.90
CA TYR A 118 -7.22 -12.98 16.78
C TYR A 118 -6.03 -13.76 17.33
#